data_AF-A0A1A5ZWC4-F1
#
_entry.id   AF-A0A1A5ZWC4-F1
#
_cell.length_a   1.000
_cell.length_b   1.000
_cell.length_c   1.000
_cell.angle_alpha   90.00
_cell.angle_beta   90.00
_cell.angle_gamma   90.00
#
_symmetry.space_group_name_H-M   'P 1'
#
loop_
_entity.id
_entity.type
_entity.pdbx_description
1 polymer ?
#
loop_
_entity_poly.entity_id
_entity_poly.type
_entity_poly.pdbx_seq_one_letter_code
_entity_poly.pdbx_strand_id
1 'polypeptide(L)'
;MSPVATYEPSSTTSTIESLKAQAQVQDTKKLDIPPWVRPPLTKAELPWAELEEIDLRLLDSSDPEVRQKLIAATKKALTVDGFLFVTGTGVSSEVLERNLAIAQYAITGIPFDEKLPYAAKLEEGSYAGYKLRGIWKRDGGVPDNIEHYNLESSSFENAETHHPAKLLPLIPEIKAFAEHTYFYVVYRILKLVSLALELPEDYLWGLHDQNGTLGHACQRFMGYFPRDEGDEKATEGIWSKGHTDYNSISLLYSQPISALQILTPQNEWRWVKHVEGAVVVNTADALEFLTGGVFKATRHRVIRPPTDQADIIRYILIHFARVRRDLELNPLWDSPLVKEKGKNAFQDRIDAGGTAPTQDEWLRERIRRTGHELYDNNKKTAQGRVEEEVLGRKVEYYV
;
A
#
# COMPACT_ATOMS: atom_id res chain seq x y z
N MET A 1 35.68 18.05 -3.51
CA MET A 1 35.27 17.33 -4.73
C MET A 1 35.55 15.86 -4.48
N SER A 2 34.54 15.11 -4.06
CA SER A 2 34.66 13.66 -3.85
C SER A 2 34.16 12.94 -5.11
N PRO A 3 34.80 11.84 -5.52
CA PRO A 3 34.49 11.19 -6.79
C PRO A 3 33.13 10.50 -6.73
N VAL A 4 32.31 10.77 -7.75
CA VAL A 4 31.04 10.10 -8.04
C VAL A 4 31.36 8.65 -8.39
N ALA A 5 30.85 7.70 -7.62
CA ALA A 5 30.91 6.29 -7.95
C ALA A 5 29.97 6.02 -9.14
N THR A 6 30.54 5.67 -10.28
CA THR A 6 29.82 5.18 -11.45
C THR A 6 29.31 3.78 -11.17
N TYR A 7 27.98 3.64 -11.08
CA TYR A 7 27.30 2.34 -11.04
C TYR A 7 27.31 1.74 -12.46
N GLU A 8 28.01 0.60 -12.62
CA GLU A 8 27.85 -0.24 -13.81
C GLU A 8 26.65 -1.17 -13.60
N PRO A 9 25.66 -1.19 -14.53
CA PRO A 9 24.50 -2.05 -14.40
C PRO A 9 24.92 -3.51 -14.66
N SER A 10 24.96 -4.32 -13.60
CA SER A 10 25.10 -5.76 -13.75
C SER A 10 23.87 -6.34 -14.46
N SER A 11 24.10 -7.26 -15.39
CA SER A 11 23.13 -7.79 -16.37
C SER A 11 21.79 -8.26 -15.76
N THR A 12 20.72 -7.56 -16.09
CA THR A 12 19.31 -7.90 -15.81
C THR A 12 18.86 -9.24 -16.40
N THR A 13 19.62 -9.81 -17.34
CA THR A 13 19.34 -11.11 -17.96
C THR A 13 19.52 -12.28 -16.97
N SER A 14 20.43 -12.17 -16.00
CA SER A 14 20.69 -13.28 -15.07
C SER A 14 19.58 -13.49 -14.04
N THR A 15 18.79 -12.46 -13.75
CA THR A 15 17.70 -12.51 -12.75
C THR A 15 16.43 -13.16 -13.29
N ILE A 16 16.14 -13.02 -14.58
CA ILE A 16 14.94 -13.65 -15.19
C ILE A 16 15.18 -15.15 -15.42
N GLU A 17 16.38 -15.55 -15.82
CA GLU A 17 16.74 -16.96 -15.95
C GLU A 17 16.85 -17.65 -14.59
N SER A 18 17.33 -16.96 -13.54
CA SER A 18 17.34 -17.50 -12.19
C SER A 18 15.92 -17.70 -11.62
N LEU A 19 14.96 -16.84 -11.96
CA LEU A 19 13.54 -17.01 -11.61
C LEU A 19 12.88 -18.19 -12.34
N LYS A 20 13.23 -18.41 -13.62
CA LYS A 20 12.77 -19.60 -14.37
C LYS A 20 13.41 -20.89 -13.83
N ALA A 21 14.67 -20.84 -13.41
CA ALA A 21 15.38 -21.98 -12.84
C ALA A 21 14.90 -22.33 -11.40
N GLN A 22 14.53 -21.33 -10.59
CA GLN A 22 13.94 -21.54 -9.27
C GLN A 22 12.51 -22.10 -9.33
N ALA A 23 11.76 -21.83 -10.41
CA ALA A 23 10.49 -22.50 -10.67
C ALA A 23 10.64 -24.02 -10.97
N GLN A 24 11.86 -24.52 -11.20
CA GLN A 24 12.15 -25.94 -11.45
C GLN A 24 12.80 -26.68 -10.27
N VAL A 25 12.89 -26.09 -9.07
CA VAL A 25 13.50 -26.77 -7.91
C VAL A 25 12.52 -26.91 -6.75
N GLN A 26 12.25 -28.18 -6.44
CA GLN A 26 11.54 -28.75 -5.29
C GLN A 26 10.00 -28.65 -5.28
N ASP A 27 9.41 -29.75 -5.78
CA ASP A 27 8.12 -30.31 -5.37
C ASP A 27 8.13 -30.61 -3.86
N THR A 28 8.25 -29.56 -3.04
CA THR A 28 7.85 -29.62 -1.63
C THR A 28 6.33 -29.60 -1.66
N LYS A 29 5.73 -30.66 -1.12
CA LYS A 29 4.28 -30.79 -1.02
C LYS A 29 3.75 -29.53 -0.33
N LYS A 30 3.19 -28.58 -1.10
CA LYS A 30 2.70 -27.30 -0.57
C LYS A 30 1.76 -27.61 0.60
N LEU A 31 1.87 -26.85 1.69
CA LEU A 31 0.95 -27.02 2.81
C LEU A 31 -0.47 -26.85 2.28
N ASP A 32 -1.28 -27.88 2.51
CA ASP A 32 -2.68 -27.89 2.16
C ASP A 32 -3.43 -26.99 3.16
N ILE A 33 -3.95 -25.88 2.65
CA ILE A 33 -4.73 -24.91 3.41
C ILE A 33 -6.06 -24.70 2.67
N PRO A 34 -7.15 -24.36 3.37
CA PRO A 34 -8.43 -24.12 2.74
C PRO A 34 -8.31 -23.12 1.58
N PRO A 35 -8.83 -23.43 0.38
CA PRO A 35 -8.76 -22.51 -0.74
C PRO A 35 -9.55 -21.24 -0.43
N TRP A 36 -9.09 -20.12 -0.97
CA TRP A 36 -9.88 -18.90 -1.01
C TRP A 36 -10.92 -19.03 -2.12
N VAL A 37 -12.19 -18.90 -1.77
CA VAL A 37 -13.29 -18.96 -2.74
C VAL A 37 -13.55 -17.56 -3.25
N ARG A 38 -13.37 -17.37 -4.56
CA ARG A 38 -13.61 -16.10 -5.23
C ARG A 38 -15.07 -15.65 -5.02
N PRO A 39 -15.32 -14.51 -4.36
CA PRO A 39 -16.67 -13.99 -4.19
C PRO A 39 -17.21 -13.46 -5.52
N PRO A 40 -18.53 -13.50 -5.75
CA PRO A 40 -19.14 -12.91 -6.94
C PRO A 40 -18.94 -11.38 -6.94
N LEU A 41 -18.91 -10.79 -8.14
CA LEU A 41 -19.00 -9.35 -8.29
C LEU A 41 -20.35 -8.85 -7.76
N THR A 42 -20.36 -7.65 -7.19
CA THR A 42 -21.61 -7.02 -6.76
C THR A 42 -22.51 -6.74 -7.96
N LYS A 43 -23.81 -6.86 -7.74
CA LYS A 43 -24.88 -6.46 -8.66
C LYS A 43 -25.38 -5.05 -8.36
N ALA A 44 -24.85 -4.40 -7.32
CA ALA A 44 -25.21 -3.04 -6.97
C ALA A 44 -24.63 -2.05 -7.99
N GLU A 45 -25.45 -1.11 -8.44
CA GLU A 45 -24.99 0.06 -9.20
C GLU A 45 -24.35 1.05 -8.24
N LEU A 46 -23.03 1.19 -8.32
CA LEU A 46 -22.24 2.06 -7.44
C LEU A 46 -21.64 3.22 -8.25
N PRO A 47 -21.47 4.41 -7.65
CA PRO A 47 -20.77 5.51 -8.31
C PRO A 47 -19.27 5.21 -8.38
N TRP A 48 -18.87 4.52 -9.44
CA TRP A 48 -17.49 4.11 -9.69
C TRP A 48 -16.56 5.31 -9.89
N ALA A 49 -15.31 5.16 -9.46
CA ALA A 49 -14.22 6.04 -9.82
C ALA A 49 -13.72 5.70 -11.23
N GLU A 50 -13.57 6.72 -12.07
CA GLU A 50 -13.00 6.60 -13.41
C GLU A 50 -11.47 6.71 -13.31
N LEU A 51 -10.83 5.59 -12.97
CA LEU A 51 -9.37 5.50 -12.84
C LEU A 51 -8.73 5.02 -14.15
N GLU A 52 -7.57 5.59 -14.47
CA GLU A 52 -6.74 5.13 -15.59
C GLU A 52 -6.28 3.68 -15.33
N GLU A 53 -6.26 2.88 -16.40
CA GLU A 53 -5.70 1.53 -16.39
C GLU A 53 -4.48 1.49 -17.32
N ILE A 54 -3.37 0.97 -16.80
CA ILE A 54 -2.12 0.82 -17.54
C ILE A 54 -1.64 -0.62 -17.52
N ASP A 55 -0.85 -0.99 -18.52
CA ASP A 55 -0.21 -2.31 -18.64
C ASP A 55 1.32 -2.16 -18.55
N LEU A 56 1.94 -2.73 -17.51
CA LEU A 56 3.38 -2.65 -17.28
C LEU A 56 4.21 -3.27 -18.40
N ARG A 57 3.65 -4.20 -19.18
CA ARG A 57 4.36 -4.83 -20.30
C ARG A 57 4.68 -3.80 -21.39
N LEU A 58 3.88 -2.74 -21.51
CA LEU A 58 4.10 -1.69 -22.52
C LEU A 58 5.37 -0.88 -22.27
N LEU A 59 5.95 -0.93 -21.07
CA LEU A 59 7.26 -0.34 -20.77
C LEU A 59 8.39 -1.03 -21.57
N ASP A 60 8.23 -2.30 -21.95
CA ASP A 60 9.18 -3.06 -22.76
C ASP A 60 8.99 -2.84 -24.27
N SER A 61 8.01 -2.02 -24.68
CA SER A 61 7.76 -1.76 -26.10
C SER A 61 8.99 -1.11 -26.76
N SER A 62 9.38 -1.64 -27.92
CA SER A 62 10.39 -1.01 -28.77
C SER A 62 9.89 0.28 -29.44
N ASP A 63 8.57 0.50 -29.47
CA ASP A 63 7.95 1.71 -30.01
C ASP A 63 7.99 2.85 -28.97
N PRO A 64 8.71 3.96 -29.25
CA PRO A 64 8.75 5.12 -28.37
C PRO A 64 7.39 5.77 -28.12
N GLU A 65 6.46 5.75 -29.08
CA GLU A 65 5.14 6.35 -28.92
C GLU A 65 4.28 5.58 -27.91
N VAL A 66 4.38 4.24 -27.91
CA VAL A 66 3.69 3.40 -26.93
C VAL A 66 4.18 3.71 -25.52
N ARG A 67 5.50 3.83 -25.32
CA ARG A 67 6.07 4.18 -24.02
C ARG A 67 5.69 5.60 -23.59
N GLN A 68 5.71 6.56 -24.52
CA GLN A 68 5.27 7.94 -24.25
C GLN A 68 3.80 8.01 -23.82
N LYS A 69 2.91 7.27 -24.48
CA LYS A 69 1.49 7.18 -24.10
C LYS A 69 1.31 6.59 -22.69
N LEU A 70 2.06 5.53 -22.37
CA LEU A 70 2.07 4.93 -21.04
C LEU A 70 2.50 5.96 -19.97
N ILE A 71 3.62 6.65 -20.19
CA ILE A 71 4.14 7.68 -19.27
C ILE A 71 3.13 8.81 -19.08
N ALA A 72 2.50 9.29 -20.17
CA ALA A 72 1.50 10.34 -20.12
C ALA A 72 0.24 9.94 -19.34
N ALA A 73 -0.25 8.71 -19.55
CA ALA A 73 -1.38 8.16 -18.79
C ALA A 73 -1.07 8.06 -17.29
N THR A 74 0.11 7.55 -16.93
CA THR A 74 0.55 7.50 -15.53
C THR A 74 0.66 8.90 -14.93
N LYS A 75 1.31 9.84 -15.62
CA LYS A 75 1.43 11.24 -15.16
C LYS A 75 0.06 11.85 -14.88
N LYS A 76 -0.91 11.67 -15.79
CA LYS A 76 -2.28 12.15 -15.62
C LYS A 76 -2.94 11.53 -14.40
N ALA A 77 -2.94 10.21 -14.28
CA ALA A 77 -3.57 9.47 -13.19
C ALA A 77 -3.04 9.92 -11.81
N LEU A 78 -1.72 10.04 -11.69
CA LEU A 78 -1.09 10.41 -10.42
C LEU A 78 -1.25 11.88 -10.05
N THR A 79 -1.42 12.76 -11.04
CA THR A 79 -1.65 14.19 -10.81
C THR A 79 -3.10 14.50 -10.42
N VAL A 80 -4.06 13.74 -10.97
CA VAL A 80 -5.49 13.99 -10.79
C VAL A 80 -6.07 13.15 -9.65
N ASP A 81 -5.93 11.84 -9.75
CA ASP A 81 -6.62 10.89 -8.88
C ASP A 81 -5.69 10.30 -7.82
N GLY A 82 -4.37 10.32 -8.03
CA GLY A 82 -3.41 9.66 -7.14
C GLY A 82 -3.55 8.13 -7.10
N PHE A 83 -4.38 7.58 -7.99
CA PHE A 83 -4.74 6.16 -8.10
C PHE A 83 -4.75 5.73 -9.57
N LEU A 84 -4.40 4.47 -9.83
CA LEU A 84 -4.54 3.83 -11.14
C LEU A 84 -4.64 2.31 -11.01
N PHE A 85 -5.19 1.65 -12.02
CA PHE A 85 -5.11 0.21 -12.18
C PHE A 85 -3.85 -0.16 -12.98
N VAL A 86 -3.14 -1.18 -12.51
CA VAL A 86 -1.92 -1.67 -13.14
C VAL A 86 -2.05 -3.15 -13.44
N THR A 87 -2.01 -3.52 -14.72
CA THR A 87 -1.97 -4.90 -15.21
C THR A 87 -0.58 -5.25 -15.72
N GLY A 88 -0.38 -6.50 -16.17
CA GLY A 88 0.92 -6.94 -16.69
C GLY A 88 1.98 -7.14 -15.61
N THR A 89 1.57 -7.37 -14.36
CA THR A 89 2.45 -7.54 -13.18
C THR A 89 3.21 -8.87 -13.16
N GLY A 90 2.88 -9.80 -14.06
CA GLY A 90 3.44 -11.15 -14.06
C GLY A 90 2.87 -12.07 -12.98
N VAL A 91 1.91 -11.59 -12.17
CA VAL A 91 1.19 -12.41 -11.19
C VAL A 91 -0.02 -13.05 -11.87
N SER A 92 -0.07 -14.38 -11.92
CA SER A 92 -1.23 -15.10 -12.44
C SER A 92 -2.39 -15.10 -11.45
N SER A 93 -3.60 -15.39 -11.92
CA SER A 93 -4.78 -15.58 -11.07
C SER A 93 -4.56 -16.69 -10.04
N GLU A 94 -3.94 -17.80 -10.43
CA GLU A 94 -3.60 -18.92 -9.52
C GLU A 94 -2.67 -18.48 -8.40
N VAL A 95 -1.61 -17.72 -8.69
CA VAL A 95 -0.68 -17.21 -7.67
C VAL A 95 -1.39 -16.22 -6.75
N LEU A 96 -2.24 -15.35 -7.29
CA LEU A 96 -3.00 -14.38 -6.50
C LEU A 96 -4.00 -15.10 -5.57
N GLU A 97 -4.78 -16.03 -6.09
CA GLU A 97 -5.75 -16.81 -5.33
C GLU A 97 -5.07 -17.66 -4.25
N ARG A 98 -3.90 -18.22 -4.56
CA ARG A 98 -3.08 -18.92 -3.55
C ARG A 98 -2.62 -17.99 -2.43
N ASN A 99 -2.16 -16.78 -2.76
CA ASN A 99 -1.77 -15.81 -1.73
C ASN A 99 -2.99 -15.28 -0.93
N LEU A 100 -4.17 -15.16 -1.56
CA LEU A 100 -5.41 -14.84 -0.85
C LEU A 100 -5.84 -15.98 0.09
N ALA A 101 -5.62 -17.24 -0.29
CA ALA A 101 -5.82 -18.39 0.59
C ALA A 101 -4.87 -18.37 1.79
N ILE A 102 -3.60 -17.99 1.58
CA ILE A 102 -2.63 -17.80 2.65
C ILE A 102 -3.05 -16.64 3.57
N ALA A 103 -3.50 -15.51 3.00
CA ALA A 103 -4.03 -14.40 3.80
C ALA A 103 -5.24 -14.82 4.62
N GLN A 104 -6.19 -15.55 4.04
CA GLN A 104 -7.31 -16.16 4.75
C GLN A 104 -6.82 -17.06 5.88
N TYR A 105 -5.86 -17.96 5.62
CA TYR A 105 -5.34 -18.86 6.64
C TYR A 105 -4.62 -18.09 7.77
N ALA A 106 -3.81 -17.08 7.46
CA ALA A 106 -3.14 -16.24 8.44
C ALA A 106 -4.11 -15.45 9.34
N ILE A 107 -5.27 -15.07 8.80
CA ILE A 107 -6.27 -14.23 9.48
C ILE A 107 -7.34 -15.06 10.20
N THR A 108 -7.82 -16.18 9.65
CA THR A 108 -8.89 -17.00 10.28
C THR A 108 -8.48 -18.42 10.61
N GLY A 109 -7.41 -18.94 10.03
CA GLY A 109 -6.90 -20.29 10.29
C GLY A 109 -5.99 -20.40 11.52
N ILE A 110 -5.40 -19.29 11.96
CA ILE A 110 -4.54 -19.24 13.15
C ILE A 110 -5.37 -18.82 14.38
N PRO A 111 -5.35 -19.59 15.49
CA PRO A 111 -6.01 -19.20 16.74
C PRO A 111 -5.47 -17.89 17.32
N PHE A 112 -6.32 -17.14 18.02
CA PHE A 112 -5.95 -15.85 18.62
C PHE A 112 -4.72 -15.96 19.55
N ASP A 113 -4.69 -16.96 20.43
CA ASP A 113 -3.59 -17.15 21.39
C ASP A 113 -2.25 -17.46 20.70
N GLU A 114 -2.28 -18.05 19.50
CA GLU A 114 -1.08 -18.30 18.69
C GLU A 114 -0.60 -17.03 17.96
N LYS A 115 -1.49 -16.05 17.71
CA LYS A 115 -1.13 -14.76 17.11
C LYS A 115 -0.59 -13.78 18.16
N LEU A 116 -1.07 -13.86 19.40
CA LEU A 116 -0.79 -12.89 20.46
C LEU A 116 0.71 -12.62 20.69
N PRO A 117 1.62 -13.61 20.70
CA PRO A 117 3.06 -13.37 20.85
C PRO A 117 3.68 -12.54 19.71
N TYR A 118 3.00 -12.50 18.57
CA TYR A 118 3.43 -11.80 17.37
C TYR A 118 2.60 -10.52 17.15
N ALA A 119 1.95 -10.00 18.20
CA ALA A 119 1.23 -8.74 18.13
C ALA A 119 2.18 -7.56 17.84
N ALA A 120 1.74 -6.67 16.97
CA ALA A 120 2.45 -5.47 16.60
C ALA A 120 2.49 -4.49 17.78
N LYS A 121 3.65 -3.87 17.96
CA LYS A 121 3.89 -2.84 18.98
C LYS A 121 3.50 -1.45 18.46
N LEU A 122 2.19 -1.21 18.43
CA LEU A 122 1.61 0.00 17.81
C LEU A 122 2.06 1.28 18.50
N GLU A 123 2.21 1.24 19.83
CA GLU A 123 2.71 2.32 20.68
C GLU A 123 4.18 2.69 20.39
N GLU A 124 4.99 1.72 19.93
CA GLU A 124 6.35 1.96 19.47
C GLU A 124 6.40 2.50 18.02
N GLY A 125 5.23 2.66 17.38
CA GLY A 125 5.10 3.06 15.98
C GLY A 125 5.45 1.95 15.00
N SER A 126 5.20 0.68 15.37
CA SER A 126 5.48 -0.49 14.54
C SER A 126 4.21 -1.25 14.20
N TYR A 127 4.07 -1.62 12.93
CA TYR A 127 3.03 -2.55 12.47
C TYR A 127 3.53 -3.99 12.32
N ALA A 128 4.83 -4.26 12.51
CA ALA A 128 5.41 -5.59 12.27
C ALA A 128 4.67 -6.68 13.06
N GLY A 129 4.28 -7.77 12.39
CA GLY A 129 3.42 -8.79 12.98
C GLY A 129 1.93 -8.43 12.90
N TYR A 130 1.16 -8.85 13.90
CA TYR A 130 -0.29 -8.76 13.92
C TYR A 130 -0.80 -7.47 14.57
N LYS A 131 -1.53 -6.65 13.81
CA LYS A 131 -2.51 -5.76 14.44
C LYS A 131 -3.76 -6.60 14.69
N LEU A 132 -3.98 -7.02 15.93
CA LEU A 132 -5.11 -7.88 16.29
C LEU A 132 -6.45 -7.13 16.18
N ARG A 133 -7.52 -7.87 15.92
CA ARG A 133 -8.88 -7.32 15.79
C ARG A 133 -9.41 -6.74 17.11
N GLY A 134 -10.15 -5.64 17.03
CA GLY A 134 -10.84 -5.02 18.16
C GLY A 134 -9.97 -4.17 19.09
N ILE A 135 -8.68 -4.01 18.78
CA ILE A 135 -7.75 -3.15 19.54
C ILE A 135 -8.12 -1.67 19.38
N TRP A 136 -8.50 -1.24 18.18
CA TRP A 136 -8.91 0.14 17.95
C TRP A 136 -10.37 0.34 18.25
N LYS A 137 -10.70 1.54 18.75
CA LYS A 137 -12.08 1.98 18.94
C LYS A 137 -12.53 2.84 17.78
N ARG A 138 -13.75 2.61 17.33
CA ARG A 138 -14.47 3.40 16.32
C ARG A 138 -15.54 4.23 17.00
N ASP A 139 -16.27 4.98 16.19
CA ASP A 139 -17.37 5.82 16.67
C ASP A 139 -18.40 4.97 17.42
N GLY A 140 -18.98 5.53 18.48
CA GLY A 140 -19.84 4.78 19.40
C GLY A 140 -19.11 3.77 20.31
N GLY A 141 -17.77 3.73 20.32
CA GLY A 141 -16.99 2.79 21.15
C GLY A 141 -16.90 1.37 20.57
N VAL A 142 -17.38 1.19 19.34
CA VAL A 142 -17.37 -0.07 18.60
C VAL A 142 -15.93 -0.53 18.37
N PRO A 143 -15.55 -1.77 18.76
CA PRO A 143 -14.25 -2.34 18.40
C PRO A 143 -14.08 -2.42 16.88
N ASP A 144 -12.89 -2.14 16.38
CA ASP A 144 -12.65 -2.25 14.95
C ASP A 144 -12.77 -3.73 14.47
N ASN A 145 -13.27 -3.89 13.26
CA ASN A 145 -13.47 -5.19 12.61
C ASN A 145 -12.29 -5.57 11.69
N ILE A 146 -11.09 -5.10 11.98
CA ILE A 146 -9.94 -5.23 11.09
C ILE A 146 -8.81 -6.00 11.78
N GLU A 147 -8.23 -6.95 11.08
CA GLU A 147 -6.97 -7.59 11.47
C GLU A 147 -5.92 -7.38 10.38
N HIS A 148 -4.69 -7.01 10.77
CA HIS A 148 -3.55 -6.93 9.86
C HIS A 148 -2.51 -7.98 10.26
N TYR A 149 -1.79 -8.48 9.28
CA TYR A 149 -0.53 -9.19 9.44
C TYR A 149 0.51 -8.59 8.50
N ASN A 150 1.52 -7.93 9.08
CA ASN A 150 2.53 -7.17 8.35
C ASN A 150 3.87 -7.89 8.40
N LEU A 151 4.48 -8.01 7.23
CA LEU A 151 5.71 -8.73 6.99
C LEU A 151 6.73 -7.74 6.41
N GLU A 152 7.80 -7.50 7.16
CA GLU A 152 8.95 -6.70 6.71
C GLU A 152 10.12 -7.64 6.36
N SER A 153 11.22 -7.14 5.79
CA SER A 153 12.38 -7.99 5.43
C SER A 153 12.86 -8.88 6.59
N SER A 154 12.91 -8.34 7.81
CA SER A 154 13.31 -9.08 9.02
C SER A 154 12.40 -10.28 9.34
N SER A 155 11.14 -10.23 8.91
CA SER A 155 10.20 -11.33 9.08
C SER A 155 10.68 -12.59 8.34
N PHE A 156 11.36 -12.44 7.21
CA PHE A 156 11.84 -13.56 6.40
C PHE A 156 13.25 -14.05 6.78
N GLU A 157 14.04 -13.20 7.45
CA GLU A 157 15.43 -13.52 7.84
C GLU A 157 15.48 -14.43 9.08
N ASN A 158 14.53 -14.27 10.00
CA ASN A 158 14.42 -15.07 11.23
C ASN A 158 12.98 -15.56 11.43
N ALA A 159 12.47 -16.31 10.46
CA ALA A 159 11.06 -16.71 10.38
C ALA A 159 10.51 -17.33 11.68
N GLU A 160 11.28 -18.21 12.34
CA GLU A 160 10.86 -18.90 13.57
C GLU A 160 10.52 -17.96 14.73
N THR A 161 11.15 -16.78 14.78
CA THR A 161 10.90 -15.79 15.84
C THR A 161 9.83 -14.76 15.48
N HIS A 162 9.38 -14.73 14.22
CA HIS A 162 8.45 -13.72 13.70
C HIS A 162 7.08 -14.27 13.30
N HIS A 163 6.91 -15.59 13.28
CA HIS A 163 5.67 -16.22 12.80
C HIS A 163 5.15 -17.32 13.73
N PRO A 164 3.82 -17.45 13.88
CA PRO A 164 3.21 -18.66 14.43
C PRO A 164 3.72 -19.92 13.72
N ALA A 165 3.93 -21.01 14.46
CA ALA A 165 4.49 -22.25 13.92
C ALA A 165 3.72 -22.79 12.69
N LYS A 166 2.39 -22.60 12.68
CA LYS A 166 1.50 -22.98 11.58
C LYS A 166 1.73 -22.21 10.27
N LEU A 167 2.33 -21.03 10.33
CA LEU A 167 2.67 -20.23 9.15
C LEU A 167 4.07 -20.51 8.61
N LEU A 168 4.97 -21.10 9.41
CA LEU A 168 6.36 -21.40 8.99
C LEU A 168 6.45 -22.15 7.65
N PRO A 169 5.63 -23.18 7.37
CA PRO A 169 5.69 -23.89 6.08
C PRO A 169 5.28 -23.04 4.88
N LEU A 170 4.57 -21.93 5.09
CA LEU A 170 4.09 -21.03 4.03
C LEU A 170 5.04 -19.84 3.80
N ILE A 171 5.99 -19.57 4.72
CA ILE A 171 6.91 -18.43 4.63
C ILE A 171 7.70 -18.41 3.31
N PRO A 172 8.22 -19.53 2.78
CA PRO A 172 8.90 -19.50 1.48
C PRO A 172 8.00 -19.04 0.32
N GLU A 173 6.72 -19.43 0.31
CA GLU A 173 5.75 -19.03 -0.74
C GLU A 173 5.39 -17.55 -0.60
N ILE A 174 5.19 -17.08 0.63
CA ILE A 174 4.94 -15.67 0.94
C ILE A 174 6.15 -14.81 0.55
N LYS A 175 7.36 -15.28 0.86
CA LYS A 175 8.64 -14.63 0.53
C LYS A 175 8.77 -14.46 -0.99
N ALA A 176 8.57 -15.52 -1.75
CA ALA A 176 8.68 -15.48 -3.21
C ALA A 176 7.69 -14.48 -3.85
N PHE A 177 6.44 -14.45 -3.36
CA PHE A 177 5.45 -13.47 -3.82
C PHE A 177 5.85 -12.02 -3.49
N ALA A 178 6.37 -11.82 -2.28
CA ALA A 178 6.76 -10.51 -1.81
C ALA A 178 8.04 -9.99 -2.53
N GLU A 179 9.01 -10.86 -2.81
CA GLU A 179 10.19 -10.57 -3.65
C GLU A 179 9.80 -10.21 -5.08
N HIS A 180 8.91 -10.99 -5.71
CA HIS A 180 8.39 -10.68 -7.04
C HIS A 180 7.67 -9.33 -7.06
N THR A 181 6.81 -9.08 -6.07
CA THR A 181 6.10 -7.80 -5.95
C THR A 181 7.10 -6.64 -5.81
N TYR A 182 8.16 -6.79 -5.02
CA TYR A 182 9.12 -5.72 -4.78
C TYR A 182 10.09 -5.50 -5.95
N PHE A 183 10.85 -6.52 -6.32
CA PHE A 183 11.94 -6.39 -7.30
C PHE A 183 11.47 -6.38 -8.75
N TYR A 184 10.24 -6.82 -9.04
CA TYR A 184 9.67 -6.73 -10.37
C TYR A 184 8.56 -5.69 -10.47
N VAL A 185 7.49 -5.80 -9.68
CA VAL A 185 6.31 -4.94 -9.86
C VAL A 185 6.57 -3.51 -9.38
N VAL A 186 7.03 -3.34 -8.13
CA VAL A 186 7.35 -2.02 -7.55
C VAL A 186 8.47 -1.34 -8.33
N TYR A 187 9.55 -2.05 -8.66
CA TYR A 187 10.63 -1.52 -9.50
C TYR A 187 10.10 -0.92 -10.82
N ARG A 188 9.28 -1.66 -11.57
CA ARG A 188 8.76 -1.21 -12.86
C ARG A 188 7.77 -0.05 -12.73
N ILE A 189 6.95 -0.04 -11.68
CA ILE A 189 6.07 1.10 -11.39
C ILE A 189 6.92 2.34 -11.07
N LEU A 190 7.90 2.23 -10.17
CA LEU A 190 8.77 3.37 -9.81
C LEU A 190 9.59 3.88 -11.00
N LYS A 191 9.97 3.00 -11.92
CA LYS A 191 10.57 3.39 -13.18
C LYS A 191 9.64 4.27 -14.02
N LEU A 192 8.39 3.84 -14.16
CA LEU A 192 7.37 4.60 -14.88
C LEU A 192 7.05 5.95 -14.19
N VAL A 193 6.99 5.96 -12.86
CA VAL A 193 6.77 7.19 -12.06
C VAL A 193 7.96 8.15 -12.20
N SER A 194 9.20 7.65 -12.23
CA SER A 194 10.39 8.48 -12.45
C SER A 194 10.33 9.17 -13.81
N LEU A 195 9.98 8.43 -14.86
CA LEU A 195 9.78 9.00 -16.20
C LEU A 195 8.64 10.02 -16.26
N ALA A 196 7.53 9.77 -15.55
CA ALA A 196 6.41 10.71 -15.44
C ALA A 196 6.79 12.02 -14.72
N LEU A 197 7.79 11.97 -13.83
CA LEU A 197 8.42 13.12 -13.19
C LEU A 197 9.52 13.77 -14.03
N GLU A 198 9.76 13.32 -15.26
CA GLU A 198 10.84 13.82 -16.12
C GLU A 198 12.23 13.64 -15.48
N LEU A 199 12.40 12.53 -14.73
CA LEU A 199 13.65 12.10 -14.10
C LEU A 199 14.26 10.90 -14.85
N PRO A 200 15.55 10.58 -14.61
CA PRO A 200 16.14 9.32 -15.04
C PRO A 200 15.31 8.12 -14.60
N GLU A 201 15.28 7.07 -15.42
CA GLU A 201 14.33 5.97 -15.26
C GLU A 201 14.43 5.23 -13.92
N ASP A 202 15.62 5.10 -13.32
CA ASP A 202 15.79 4.41 -12.04
C ASP A 202 15.85 5.37 -10.82
N TYR A 203 15.53 6.66 -11.01
CA TYR A 203 15.71 7.68 -9.96
C TYR A 203 14.97 7.33 -8.67
N LEU A 204 13.66 7.05 -8.74
CA LEU A 204 12.89 6.72 -7.53
C LEU A 204 13.25 5.35 -6.96
N TRP A 205 13.64 4.39 -7.79
CA TRP A 205 14.14 3.09 -7.30
C TRP A 205 15.43 3.25 -6.48
N GLY A 206 16.30 4.19 -6.86
CA GLY A 206 17.49 4.55 -6.09
C GLY A 206 17.20 5.16 -4.71
N LEU A 207 15.97 5.64 -4.47
CA LEU A 207 15.54 6.13 -3.16
C LEU A 207 15.03 5.03 -2.24
N HIS A 208 14.91 3.79 -2.73
CA HIS A 208 14.44 2.63 -1.98
C HIS A 208 15.61 1.77 -1.51
N ASP A 209 15.45 1.09 -0.37
CA ASP A 209 16.42 0.11 0.09
C ASP A 209 16.26 -1.20 -0.71
N GLN A 210 17.36 -1.75 -1.22
CA GLN A 210 17.32 -2.91 -2.11
C GLN A 210 17.87 -4.18 -1.44
N ASN A 211 18.15 -4.10 -0.14
CA ASN A 211 18.69 -5.19 0.64
C ASN A 211 17.59 -6.06 1.24
N GLY A 212 17.94 -7.30 1.58
CA GLY A 212 17.00 -8.25 2.18
C GLY A 212 15.89 -8.66 1.20
N THR A 213 14.73 -9.05 1.74
CA THR A 213 13.63 -9.60 0.94
C THR A 213 12.84 -8.50 0.22
N LEU A 214 12.57 -7.38 0.90
CA LEU A 214 11.68 -6.30 0.43
C LEU A 214 12.25 -4.90 0.68
N GLY A 215 13.55 -4.78 1.00
CA GLY A 215 14.09 -3.53 1.55
C GLY A 215 13.36 -3.10 2.83
N HIS A 216 12.97 -1.83 2.87
CA HIS A 216 12.14 -1.26 3.94
C HIS A 216 10.63 -1.35 3.68
N ALA A 217 10.20 -2.01 2.59
CA ALA A 217 8.80 -2.20 2.27
C ALA A 217 8.11 -3.18 3.25
N CYS A 218 6.80 -3.28 3.12
CA CYS A 218 5.97 -4.16 3.95
C CYS A 218 4.92 -4.87 3.10
N GLN A 219 4.89 -6.20 3.17
CA GLN A 219 3.79 -7.03 2.67
C GLN A 219 2.74 -7.19 3.77
N ARG A 220 1.49 -6.81 3.50
CA ARG A 220 0.37 -6.92 4.44
C ARG A 220 -0.67 -7.90 3.94
N PHE A 221 -1.01 -8.86 4.78
CA PHE A 221 -2.29 -9.57 4.73
C PHE A 221 -3.26 -8.89 5.68
N MET A 222 -4.53 -8.82 5.29
CA MET A 222 -5.51 -8.14 6.11
C MET A 222 -6.91 -8.68 5.87
N GLY A 223 -7.72 -8.65 6.92
CA GLY A 223 -9.11 -9.09 6.88
C GLY A 223 -10.03 -8.01 7.43
N TYR A 224 -11.11 -7.74 6.71
CA TYR A 224 -12.27 -7.02 7.24
C TYR A 224 -13.39 -8.00 7.51
N PHE A 225 -13.92 -7.95 8.73
CA PHE A 225 -14.96 -8.86 9.19
C PHE A 225 -16.33 -8.15 9.19
N PRO A 226 -17.42 -8.79 8.74
CA PRO A 226 -18.75 -8.22 8.90
C PRO A 226 -19.05 -7.88 10.37
N ARG A 227 -19.74 -6.77 10.60
CA ARG A 227 -20.26 -6.38 11.92
C ARG A 227 -21.76 -6.65 12.00
N ASP A 228 -22.30 -6.69 13.22
CA ASP A 228 -23.75 -6.72 13.39
C ASP A 228 -24.39 -5.38 13.00
N GLU A 229 -25.71 -5.37 12.81
CA GLU A 229 -26.46 -4.19 12.35
C GLU A 229 -26.33 -3.00 13.32
N GLY A 230 -26.20 -3.26 14.62
CA GLY A 230 -26.05 -2.22 15.63
C GLY A 230 -24.71 -1.49 15.47
N ASP A 231 -23.64 -2.26 15.34
CA ASP A 231 -22.28 -1.75 15.11
C ASP A 231 -22.15 -1.06 13.74
N GLU A 232 -22.74 -1.62 12.68
CA GLU A 232 -22.78 -0.98 11.36
C GLU A 232 -23.48 0.39 11.43
N LYS A 233 -24.60 0.49 12.15
CA LYS A 233 -25.31 1.75 12.34
C LYS A 233 -24.50 2.75 13.17
N ALA A 234 -23.88 2.30 14.25
CA ALA A 234 -23.07 3.15 15.14
C ALA A 234 -21.82 3.72 14.46
N THR A 235 -21.31 3.03 13.44
CA THR A 235 -20.12 3.42 12.67
C THR A 235 -20.44 3.96 11.28
N GLU A 236 -21.73 4.15 10.95
CA GLU A 236 -22.19 4.58 9.62
C GLU A 236 -21.65 3.70 8.47
N GLY A 237 -21.43 2.41 8.74
CA GLY A 237 -20.83 1.46 7.81
C GLY A 237 -19.34 1.68 7.55
N ILE A 238 -18.67 2.62 8.23
CA ILE A 238 -17.24 2.91 8.03
C ILE A 238 -16.40 1.82 8.70
N TRP A 239 -15.75 1.00 7.88
CA TRP A 239 -14.86 -0.05 8.34
C TRP A 239 -13.45 0.52 8.61
N SER A 240 -12.95 1.38 7.72
CA SER A 240 -11.74 2.19 7.91
C SER A 240 -11.98 3.62 7.46
N LYS A 241 -11.60 4.60 8.30
CA LYS A 241 -11.83 6.04 8.09
C LYS A 241 -11.01 6.57 6.91
N GLY A 242 -11.40 7.75 6.42
CA GLY A 242 -10.68 8.42 5.32
C GLY A 242 -9.25 8.78 5.74
N HIS A 243 -8.27 8.20 5.05
CA HIS A 243 -6.84 8.42 5.32
C HIS A 243 -6.01 8.43 4.03
N THR A 244 -4.79 8.94 4.13
CA THR A 244 -3.72 8.70 3.16
C THR A 244 -2.75 7.66 3.71
N ASP A 245 -2.12 6.93 2.80
CA ASP A 245 -1.00 6.05 3.14
C ASP A 245 0.26 6.86 3.41
N TYR A 246 1.16 6.33 4.24
CA TYR A 246 2.38 7.01 4.72
C TYR A 246 3.65 6.61 3.95
N ASN A 247 3.53 5.76 2.93
CA ASN A 247 4.64 5.17 2.18
C ASN A 247 4.96 6.02 0.91
N SER A 248 5.67 5.46 -0.07
CA SER A 248 5.84 6.08 -1.39
C SER A 248 4.68 5.72 -2.34
N ILE A 249 4.46 4.43 -2.55
CA ILE A 249 3.31 3.87 -3.27
C ILE A 249 2.78 2.65 -2.53
N SER A 250 1.48 2.40 -2.68
CA SER A 250 0.80 1.21 -2.18
C SER A 250 0.24 0.40 -3.34
N LEU A 251 0.32 -0.91 -3.24
CA LEU A 251 -0.14 -1.87 -4.24
C LEU A 251 -1.18 -2.78 -3.59
N LEU A 252 -2.47 -2.53 -3.84
CA LEU A 252 -3.56 -3.40 -3.41
C LEU A 252 -3.94 -4.33 -4.55
N TYR A 253 -3.67 -5.63 -4.41
CA TYR A 253 -4.10 -6.60 -5.41
C TYR A 253 -5.62 -6.65 -5.48
N SER A 254 -6.18 -6.50 -6.70
CA SER A 254 -7.62 -6.35 -6.89
C SER A 254 -8.35 -7.64 -6.57
N GLN A 255 -9.47 -7.53 -5.84
CA GLN A 255 -10.38 -8.65 -5.55
C GLN A 255 -11.85 -8.20 -5.66
N PRO A 256 -12.83 -9.12 -5.85
CA PRO A 256 -14.20 -8.78 -6.26
C PRO A 256 -15.08 -8.01 -5.26
N ILE A 257 -14.78 -8.04 -3.96
CA ILE A 257 -15.57 -7.34 -2.93
C ILE A 257 -15.36 -5.83 -3.04
N SER A 258 -16.44 -5.11 -3.34
CA SER A 258 -16.47 -3.66 -3.46
C SER A 258 -16.62 -3.03 -2.08
N ALA A 259 -15.58 -2.37 -1.60
CA ALA A 259 -15.53 -1.76 -0.27
C ALA A 259 -14.62 -0.52 -0.21
N LEU A 260 -13.64 -0.42 -1.11
CA LEU A 260 -12.72 0.71 -1.20
C LEU A 260 -13.40 1.90 -1.87
N GLN A 261 -13.29 3.07 -1.25
CA GLN A 261 -13.66 4.35 -1.84
C GLN A 261 -12.48 5.32 -1.82
N ILE A 262 -12.37 6.14 -2.86
CA ILE A 262 -11.44 7.27 -2.92
C ILE A 262 -12.20 8.58 -2.90
N LEU A 263 -11.59 9.62 -2.35
CA LEU A 263 -12.13 10.97 -2.35
C LEU A 263 -11.64 11.72 -3.60
N THR A 264 -12.55 12.05 -4.51
CA THR A 264 -12.21 12.76 -5.74
C THR A 264 -11.83 14.22 -5.48
N PRO A 265 -11.21 14.93 -6.45
CA PRO A 265 -10.97 16.36 -6.35
C PRO A 265 -12.24 17.21 -6.14
N GLN A 266 -13.42 16.68 -6.49
CA GLN A 266 -14.72 17.30 -6.24
C GLN A 266 -15.24 17.07 -4.81
N ASN A 267 -14.45 16.42 -3.95
CA ASN A 267 -14.81 16.00 -2.59
C ASN A 267 -15.98 14.99 -2.56
N GLU A 268 -16.04 14.10 -3.53
CA GLU A 268 -17.02 13.01 -3.58
C GLU A 268 -16.35 11.66 -3.33
N TRP A 269 -16.96 10.82 -2.50
CA TRP A 269 -16.51 9.44 -2.33
C TRP A 269 -16.98 8.59 -3.51
N ARG A 270 -16.03 8.00 -4.25
CA ARG A 270 -16.29 7.12 -5.39
C ARG A 270 -15.71 5.73 -5.15
N TRP A 271 -16.42 4.70 -5.61
CA TRP A 271 -16.04 3.30 -5.39
C TRP A 271 -14.96 2.84 -6.36
N VAL A 272 -13.99 2.07 -5.88
CA VAL A 272 -13.00 1.44 -6.74
C VAL A 272 -13.52 0.08 -7.19
N LYS A 273 -13.74 -0.06 -8.50
CA LYS A 273 -14.21 -1.32 -9.11
C LYS A 273 -13.14 -2.41 -9.05
N HIS A 274 -13.56 -3.67 -9.15
CA HIS A 274 -12.65 -4.78 -9.41
C HIS A 274 -12.22 -4.78 -10.88
N VAL A 275 -10.94 -5.04 -11.13
CA VAL A 275 -10.38 -5.28 -12.46
C VAL A 275 -9.53 -6.54 -12.36
N GLU A 276 -9.89 -7.56 -13.15
CA GLU A 276 -9.23 -8.87 -13.12
C GLU A 276 -7.75 -8.73 -13.48
N GLY A 277 -6.86 -9.34 -12.69
CA GLY A 277 -5.41 -9.29 -12.92
C GLY A 277 -4.76 -7.93 -12.66
N ALA A 278 -5.52 -6.94 -12.20
CA ALA A 278 -4.97 -5.63 -11.85
C ALA A 278 -4.52 -5.56 -10.39
N VAL A 279 -3.56 -4.66 -10.16
CA VAL A 279 -3.23 -4.10 -8.86
C VAL A 279 -3.72 -2.66 -8.85
N VAL A 280 -4.45 -2.28 -7.82
CA VAL A 280 -4.79 -0.88 -7.55
C VAL A 280 -3.57 -0.23 -6.93
N VAL A 281 -2.98 0.73 -7.63
CA VAL A 281 -1.78 1.44 -7.18
C VAL A 281 -2.18 2.84 -6.77
N ASN A 282 -1.71 3.30 -5.63
CA ASN A 282 -1.86 4.70 -5.22
C ASN A 282 -0.55 5.29 -4.73
N THR A 283 -0.42 6.60 -4.93
CA THR A 283 0.62 7.40 -4.32
C THR A 283 0.27 7.68 -2.87
N ALA A 284 1.32 7.76 -2.06
CA ALA A 284 1.23 7.92 -0.62
C ALA A 284 2.03 9.17 -0.20
N ASP A 285 1.91 9.56 1.07
CA ASP A 285 2.41 10.85 1.57
C ASP A 285 3.88 11.10 1.22
N ALA A 286 4.74 10.08 1.34
CA ALA A 286 6.17 10.27 1.08
C ALA A 286 6.41 10.69 -0.37
N LEU A 287 5.73 10.06 -1.32
CA LEU A 287 5.86 10.44 -2.73
C LEU A 287 5.15 11.77 -3.03
N GLU A 288 4.05 12.09 -2.35
CA GLU A 288 3.46 13.43 -2.45
C GLU A 288 4.46 14.51 -1.99
N PHE A 289 5.14 14.32 -0.86
CA PHE A 289 6.14 15.26 -0.35
C PHE A 289 7.36 15.35 -1.26
N LEU A 290 7.89 14.20 -1.69
CA LEU A 290 9.01 14.11 -2.63
C LEU A 290 8.66 14.73 -4.00
N THR A 291 7.39 14.78 -4.39
CA THR A 291 6.98 15.43 -5.65
C THR A 291 6.49 16.86 -5.45
N GLY A 292 6.63 17.42 -4.25
CA GLY A 292 6.15 18.76 -3.91
C GLY A 292 4.63 18.92 -4.10
N GLY A 293 3.86 17.84 -3.95
CA GLY A 293 2.43 17.83 -4.15
C GLY A 293 1.97 17.73 -5.61
N VAL A 294 2.88 17.46 -6.57
CA VAL A 294 2.49 17.25 -7.97
C VAL A 294 1.69 15.96 -8.12
N PHE A 295 2.17 14.85 -7.55
CA PHE A 295 1.39 13.61 -7.45
C PHE A 295 0.67 13.53 -6.12
N LYS A 296 -0.59 13.07 -6.14
CA LYS A 296 -1.53 13.24 -5.03
C LYS A 296 -1.57 12.04 -4.09
N ALA A 297 -1.36 12.25 -2.80
CA ALA A 297 -1.72 11.25 -1.81
C ALA A 297 -3.24 11.31 -1.59
N THR A 298 -3.99 10.53 -2.38
CA THR A 298 -5.45 10.60 -2.37
C THR A 298 -6.02 9.88 -1.17
N ARG A 299 -6.94 10.57 -0.48
CA ARG A 299 -7.65 10.01 0.65
C ARG A 299 -8.55 8.88 0.19
N HIS A 300 -8.50 7.79 0.93
CA HIS A 300 -9.32 6.62 0.68
C HIS A 300 -9.85 6.06 1.99
N ARG A 301 -10.96 5.33 1.91
CA ARG A 301 -11.64 4.71 3.05
C ARG A 301 -12.15 3.34 2.68
N VAL A 302 -12.48 2.55 3.68
CA VAL A 302 -13.18 1.27 3.47
C VAL A 302 -14.54 1.35 4.14
N ILE A 303 -15.57 1.10 3.36
CA ILE A 303 -16.97 1.09 3.80
C ILE A 303 -17.51 -0.34 3.71
N ARG A 304 -18.54 -0.64 4.50
CA ARG A 304 -19.32 -1.85 4.42
C ARG A 304 -19.68 -2.15 2.96
N PRO A 305 -19.40 -3.37 2.46
CA PRO A 305 -19.78 -3.76 1.11
C PRO A 305 -21.29 -3.65 0.87
N PRO A 306 -21.73 -3.61 -0.40
CA PRO A 306 -23.13 -3.75 -0.76
C PRO A 306 -23.76 -5.02 -0.17
N THR A 307 -25.08 -5.03 -0.01
CA THR A 307 -25.81 -6.12 0.67
C THR A 307 -25.51 -7.51 0.13
N ASP A 308 -25.24 -7.65 -1.17
CA ASP A 308 -24.91 -8.94 -1.80
C ASP A 308 -23.48 -9.43 -1.52
N GLN A 309 -22.66 -8.63 -0.83
CA GLN A 309 -21.31 -8.97 -0.40
C GLN A 309 -21.07 -8.71 1.09
N ALA A 310 -22.06 -8.19 1.82
CA ALA A 310 -21.86 -7.63 3.16
C ALA A 310 -21.50 -8.67 4.24
N ASP A 311 -21.92 -9.92 4.06
CA ASP A 311 -21.65 -11.01 5.02
C ASP A 311 -20.36 -11.78 4.71
N ILE A 312 -19.57 -11.30 3.74
CA ILE A 312 -18.33 -11.95 3.30
C ILE A 312 -17.13 -11.29 3.99
N ILE A 313 -16.28 -12.09 4.61
CA ILE A 313 -14.98 -11.60 5.11
C ILE A 313 -14.11 -11.21 3.92
N ARG A 314 -13.67 -9.95 3.91
CA ARG A 314 -12.83 -9.41 2.84
C ARG A 314 -11.35 -9.57 3.19
N TYR A 315 -10.71 -10.57 2.59
CA TYR A 315 -9.25 -10.75 2.63
C TYR A 315 -8.56 -9.89 1.57
N ILE A 316 -7.45 -9.28 1.93
CA ILE A 316 -6.69 -8.41 1.04
C ILE A 316 -5.18 -8.66 1.14
N LEU A 317 -4.51 -8.38 0.02
CA LEU A 317 -3.07 -8.38 -0.11
C LEU A 317 -2.65 -6.96 -0.50
N ILE A 318 -1.86 -6.32 0.36
CA ILE A 318 -1.30 -5.00 0.09
C ILE A 318 0.22 -5.08 0.18
N HIS A 319 0.91 -4.44 -0.75
CA HIS A 319 2.34 -4.20 -0.66
C HIS A 319 2.61 -2.71 -0.53
N PHE A 320 3.25 -2.31 0.56
CA PHE A 320 3.59 -0.92 0.86
C PHE A 320 5.05 -0.66 0.54
N ALA A 321 5.32 -0.01 -0.59
CA ALA A 321 6.69 0.32 -0.98
C ALA A 321 7.14 1.60 -0.25
N ARG A 322 8.27 1.54 0.45
CA ARG A 322 8.82 2.66 1.21
C ARG A 322 10.19 3.06 0.67
N VAL A 323 10.43 4.37 0.61
CA VAL A 323 11.79 4.91 0.46
C VAL A 323 12.64 4.54 1.67
N ARG A 324 13.96 4.74 1.57
CA ARG A 324 14.89 4.52 2.69
C ARG A 324 14.46 5.31 3.92
N ARG A 325 14.66 4.72 5.09
CA ARG A 325 14.13 5.22 6.38
C ARG A 325 14.71 6.57 6.77
N ASP A 326 15.98 6.79 6.43
CA ASP A 326 16.77 8.00 6.68
C ASP A 326 16.56 9.10 5.63
N LEU A 327 15.78 8.85 4.57
CA LEU A 327 15.53 9.85 3.54
C LEU A 327 14.65 10.98 4.11
N GLU A 328 15.17 12.21 4.10
CA GLU A 328 14.38 13.41 4.37
C GLU A 328 13.35 13.63 3.25
N LEU A 329 12.10 13.88 3.63
CA LEU A 329 10.96 14.01 2.70
C LEU A 329 10.88 15.42 2.07
N ASN A 330 12.00 15.92 1.55
CA ASN A 330 12.07 17.15 0.78
C ASN A 330 11.68 16.92 -0.69
N PRO A 331 11.13 17.92 -1.40
CA PRO A 331 10.83 17.77 -2.82
C PRO A 331 12.08 17.47 -3.65
N LEU A 332 11.92 16.59 -4.65
CA LEU A 332 12.93 16.16 -5.61
C LEU A 332 13.14 17.26 -6.66
N TRP A 333 13.89 18.29 -6.27
CA TRP A 333 14.17 19.43 -7.14
C TRP A 333 14.98 19.07 -8.39
N ASP A 334 15.50 17.85 -8.54
CA ASP A 334 16.09 17.43 -9.82
C ASP A 334 15.05 17.33 -10.94
N SER A 335 13.79 17.07 -10.60
CA SER A 335 12.69 17.00 -11.58
C SER A 335 12.33 18.40 -12.10
N PRO A 336 12.34 18.64 -13.42
CA PRO A 336 11.84 19.88 -14.01
C PRO A 336 10.38 20.16 -13.61
N LEU A 337 9.54 19.12 -13.60
CA LEU A 337 8.14 19.20 -13.22
C LEU A 337 7.97 19.63 -11.75
N VAL A 338 8.76 19.07 -10.84
CA VAL A 338 8.72 19.44 -9.41
C VAL A 338 9.29 20.85 -9.19
N LYS A 339 10.37 21.23 -9.89
CA LYS A 339 10.89 22.61 -9.87
C LYS A 339 9.84 23.64 -10.29
N GLU A 340 9.05 23.32 -11.30
CA GLU A 340 8.03 24.24 -11.84
C GLU A 340 6.80 24.34 -10.92
N LYS A 341 6.32 23.21 -10.39
CA LYS A 341 4.98 23.12 -9.78
C LYS A 341 4.97 22.73 -8.30
N GLY A 342 6.08 22.20 -7.81
CA GLY A 342 6.21 21.64 -6.48
C GLY A 342 6.28 22.71 -5.39
N LYS A 343 5.79 22.36 -4.20
CA LYS A 343 5.93 23.14 -2.96
C LYS A 343 6.44 22.24 -1.86
N ASN A 344 7.39 22.73 -1.05
CA ASN A 344 7.84 21.98 0.10
C ASN A 344 6.75 21.94 1.16
N ALA A 345 6.24 20.73 1.45
CA ALA A 345 5.24 20.52 2.48
C ALA A 345 5.70 21.04 3.85
N PHE A 346 7.01 20.99 4.13
CA PHE A 346 7.60 21.33 5.42
C PHE A 346 8.30 22.69 5.43
N GLN A 347 7.97 23.59 4.49
CA GLN A 347 8.64 24.89 4.39
C GLN A 347 8.56 25.69 5.70
N ASP A 348 7.39 25.76 6.34
CA ASP A 348 7.22 26.48 7.61
C ASP A 348 8.11 25.92 8.73
N ARG A 349 8.27 24.59 8.78
CA ARG A 349 9.15 23.91 9.74
C ARG A 349 10.62 24.22 9.46
N ILE A 350 11.01 24.29 8.19
CA ILE A 350 12.37 24.65 7.76
C ILE A 350 12.66 26.12 8.07
N ASP A 351 11.73 27.02 7.79
CA ASP A 351 11.86 28.45 8.07
C ASP A 351 11.96 28.73 9.58
N ALA A 352 11.36 27.88 10.42
CA ALA A 352 11.50 27.90 11.88
C ALA A 352 12.81 27.28 12.39
N GLY A 353 13.75 26.88 11.51
CA GLY A 353 15.06 26.31 11.85
C GLY A 353 15.08 24.79 12.00
N GLY A 354 14.01 24.09 11.62
CA GLY A 354 13.95 22.63 11.58
C GLY A 354 14.35 22.04 10.22
N THR A 355 14.09 20.74 10.06
CA THR A 355 14.25 20.00 8.79
C THR A 355 12.94 19.30 8.43
N ALA A 356 12.78 18.91 7.16
CA ALA A 356 11.73 17.96 6.78
C ALA A 356 11.94 16.65 7.56
N PRO A 357 10.86 15.97 8.00
CA PRO A 357 11.00 14.68 8.66
C PRO A 357 11.59 13.66 7.70
N THR A 358 12.29 12.68 8.27
CA THR A 358 12.66 11.46 7.55
C THR A 358 11.44 10.56 7.32
N GLN A 359 11.56 9.61 6.39
CA GLN A 359 10.53 8.58 6.18
C GLN A 359 10.22 7.79 7.46
N ASP A 360 11.22 7.46 8.29
CA ASP A 360 11.01 6.71 9.53
C ASP A 360 10.28 7.53 10.58
N GLU A 361 10.62 8.81 10.74
CA GLU A 361 9.93 9.74 11.63
C GLU A 361 8.46 9.90 11.23
N TRP A 362 8.18 10.17 9.95
CA TRP A 362 6.82 10.31 9.44
C TRP A 362 6.00 9.03 9.63
N LEU A 363 6.59 7.89 9.25
CA LEU A 363 5.97 6.57 9.38
C LEU A 363 5.57 6.28 10.83
N ARG A 364 6.54 6.31 11.76
CA ARG A 364 6.31 5.95 13.16
C ARG A 364 5.27 6.86 13.80
N GLU A 365 5.34 8.15 13.53
CA GLU A 365 4.39 9.10 14.11
C GLU A 365 2.96 8.88 13.60
N ARG A 366 2.79 8.58 12.31
CA ARG A 366 1.49 8.20 11.75
C ARG A 366 0.97 6.89 12.31
N ILE A 367 1.83 5.90 12.55
CA ILE A 367 1.44 4.62 13.15
C ILE A 367 0.94 4.84 14.59
N ARG A 368 1.70 5.57 15.43
CA ARG A 368 1.31 5.84 16.83
C ARG A 368 -0.05 6.50 16.96
N ARG A 369 -0.40 7.36 15.99
CA ARG A 369 -1.67 8.11 15.97
C ARG A 369 -2.82 7.32 15.36
N THR A 370 -2.55 6.31 14.54
CA THR A 370 -3.61 5.51 13.90
C THR A 370 -4.42 4.74 14.96
N GLY A 371 -5.74 4.92 14.96
CA GLY A 371 -6.63 4.30 15.96
C GLY A 371 -6.64 4.97 17.33
N HIS A 372 -5.81 5.98 17.53
CA HIS A 372 -5.80 6.89 18.68
C HIS A 372 -6.05 8.34 18.25
N GLU A 373 -6.61 8.51 17.05
CA GLU A 373 -6.66 9.77 16.31
C GLU A 373 -7.03 10.94 17.25
N LEU A 374 -6.04 11.79 17.58
CA LEU A 374 -6.12 12.81 18.63
C LEU A 374 -6.75 14.10 18.09
N TYR A 375 -7.66 13.99 17.13
CA TYR A 375 -8.35 15.15 16.60
C TYR A 375 -9.47 15.57 17.55
N ASP A 376 -9.66 16.87 17.68
CA ASP A 376 -10.74 17.43 18.48
C ASP A 376 -12.06 17.30 17.70
N ASN A 377 -12.95 16.40 18.13
CA ASN A 377 -14.28 16.24 17.54
C ASN A 377 -15.10 17.53 17.56
N ASN A 378 -14.80 18.49 18.44
CA ASN A 378 -15.46 19.80 18.46
C ASN A 378 -15.01 20.71 17.31
N LYS A 379 -13.94 20.34 16.59
CA LYS A 379 -13.45 21.01 15.39
C LYS A 379 -13.89 20.32 14.09
N LYS A 380 -14.84 19.38 14.16
CA LYS A 380 -15.43 18.75 12.98
C LYS A 380 -16.08 19.83 12.11
N THR A 381 -15.55 20.00 10.90
CA THR A 381 -16.13 20.94 9.92
C THR A 381 -17.49 20.43 9.45
N ALA A 382 -18.28 21.31 8.81
CA ALA A 382 -19.57 20.93 8.21
C ALA A 382 -19.46 19.80 7.16
N GLN A 383 -18.26 19.51 6.66
CA GLN A 383 -17.95 18.45 5.70
C GLN A 383 -17.41 17.16 6.37
N GLY A 384 -17.51 17.06 7.69
CA GLY A 384 -17.02 15.91 8.45
C GLY A 384 -15.50 15.81 8.53
N ARG A 385 -14.78 16.92 8.35
CA ARG A 385 -13.31 16.94 8.40
C ARG A 385 -12.84 17.34 9.79
N VAL A 386 -11.80 16.67 10.25
CA VAL A 386 -11.06 17.03 11.45
C VAL A 386 -9.57 17.09 11.10
N GLU A 387 -8.85 18.04 11.69
CA GLU A 387 -7.42 18.24 11.44
C GLU A 387 -6.61 17.87 12.67
N GLU A 388 -5.47 17.22 12.44
CA GLU A 388 -4.45 16.97 13.45
C GLU A 388 -3.11 17.52 12.95
N GLU A 389 -2.32 18.12 13.83
CA GLU A 389 -0.95 18.50 13.49
C GLU A 389 0.01 17.35 13.78
N VAL A 390 0.66 16.85 12.73
CA VAL A 390 1.65 15.77 12.75
C VAL A 390 2.97 16.33 12.21
N LEU A 391 3.97 16.46 13.08
CA LEU A 391 5.32 16.93 12.72
C LEU A 391 5.34 18.28 11.97
N GLY A 392 4.47 19.21 12.36
CA GLY A 392 4.32 20.53 11.72
C GLY A 392 3.42 20.54 10.48
N ARG A 393 2.72 19.44 10.19
CA ARG A 393 1.75 19.34 9.09
C ARG A 393 0.35 19.04 9.56
N LYS A 394 -0.63 19.76 8.99
CA LYS A 394 -2.03 19.41 9.12
C LYS A 394 -2.34 18.16 8.31
N VAL A 395 -2.77 17.13 9.00
CA VAL A 395 -3.33 15.91 8.43
C VAL A 395 -4.84 15.98 8.66
N GLU A 396 -5.62 16.05 7.58
CA GLU A 396 -7.09 15.99 7.70
C GLU A 396 -7.57 14.53 7.64
N TYR A 397 -8.44 14.18 8.58
CA TYR A 397 -9.20 12.94 8.63
C TYR A 397 -10.68 13.24 8.35
N TYR A 398 -11.37 12.26 7.75
CA TYR A 398 -12.82 12.35 7.51
C TYR A 398 -13.52 11.39 8.45
N VAL A 399 -14.36 11.96 9.31
CA VAL A 399 -14.97 11.34 10.48
C VAL A 399 -16.43 11.69 10.60
#